data_AF-A0A016QQA9-F1
#
_entry.id   AF-A0A016QQA9-F1
#
_cell.length_a   1.000
_cell.length_b   1.000
_cell.length_c   1.000
_cell.angle_alpha   90.00
_cell.angle_beta   90.00
_cell.angle_gamma   90.00
#
_symmetry.space_group_name_H-M   'P 1'
#
loop_
_entity.id
_entity.type
_entity.pdbx_description
1 polymer ?
#
loop_
_entity_poly.entity_id
_entity_poly.type
_entity_poly.pdbx_seq_one_letter_code
_entity_poly.pdbx_strand_id
1 'polypeptide(L)'
;MRFVLGLGILTGFAALGTALVTVLRLPFPGSVVGMGLLWAALSLGVVRLHWIEGAADGLLATLGLLFVPATVGVIEYLSAGAAWALWLLVMLAGLLLGAGVAGLLAARLVRE
;
A
#
# COMPACT_ATOMS: atom_id res chain seq x y z
N MET A 1 -4.13 8.04 -23.52
CA MET A 1 -3.55 9.24 -22.88
C MET A 1 -3.95 9.40 -21.41
N ARG A 2 -5.26 9.48 -21.08
CA ARG A 2 -5.74 9.72 -19.71
C ARG A 2 -5.28 8.68 -18.69
N PHE A 3 -5.27 7.39 -19.06
CA PHE A 3 -4.74 6.31 -18.21
C PHE A 3 -3.26 6.49 -17.87
N VAL A 4 -2.43 6.81 -18.87
CA VAL A 4 -0.98 7.03 -18.69
C VAL A 4 -0.71 8.25 -17.81
N LEU A 5 -1.49 9.32 -17.97
CA LEU A 5 -1.41 10.50 -17.11
C LEU A 5 -1.78 10.16 -15.66
N GLY A 6 -2.86 9.41 -15.45
CA GLY A 6 -3.26 8.94 -14.11
C GLY A 6 -2.17 8.09 -13.45
N LEU A 7 -1.58 7.16 -14.21
CA LEU A 7 -0.43 6.35 -13.78
C LEU A 7 0.78 7.21 -13.41
N GLY A 8 1.09 8.22 -14.23
CA GLY A 8 2.19 9.16 -13.97
C GLY A 8 1.95 10.00 -12.70
N ILE A 9 0.71 10.40 -12.44
CA ILE A 9 0.35 11.10 -11.19
C ILE A 9 0.53 10.16 -10.00
N LEU A 10 -0.05 8.96 -10.04
CA LEU A 10 0.03 7.98 -8.95
C LEU A 10 1.49 7.61 -8.61
N THR A 11 2.28 7.27 -9.63
CA THR A 11 3.70 6.92 -9.45
C THR A 11 4.55 8.14 -9.09
N GLY A 12 4.22 9.33 -9.60
CA GLY A 12 4.85 10.59 -9.24
C GLY A 12 4.71 10.91 -7.76
N PHE A 13 3.50 10.79 -7.19
CA PHE A 13 3.29 10.99 -5.74
C PHE A 13 3.98 9.92 -4.89
N ALA A 14 4.01 8.66 -5.35
CA ALA A 14 4.76 7.60 -4.67
C ALA A 14 6.28 7.88 -4.65
N ALA A 15 6.82 8.35 -5.78
CA ALA A 15 8.23 8.74 -5.89
C ALA A 15 8.55 9.98 -5.04
N LEU A 16 7.69 10.99 -5.04
CA LEU A 16 7.83 12.18 -4.19
C LEU A 16 7.80 11.83 -2.71
N GLY A 17 6.87 10.97 -2.27
CA GLY A 17 6.84 10.49 -0.89
C GLY A 17 8.11 9.75 -0.50
N THR A 18 8.64 8.93 -1.41
CA THR A 18 9.92 8.23 -1.21
C THR A 18 11.09 9.21 -1.11
N ALA A 19 11.19 10.18 -2.02
CA ALA A 19 12.22 11.22 -2.00
C ALA A 19 12.15 12.05 -0.70
N LEU A 20 10.94 12.37 -0.23
CA LEU A 20 10.76 13.11 1.00
C LEU A 20 11.20 12.31 2.23
N VAL A 21 10.82 11.03 2.30
CA VAL A 21 11.25 10.12 3.37
C VAL A 21 12.77 9.97 3.37
N THR A 22 13.42 9.84 2.21
CA THR A 22 14.87 9.66 2.15
C THR A 22 15.63 10.94 2.52
N VAL A 23 15.17 12.11 2.09
CA VAL A 23 15.79 13.40 2.43
C VAL A 23 15.59 13.77 3.89
N LEU A 24 14.36 13.60 4.41
CA LEU A 24 14.01 13.96 5.79
C LEU A 24 14.26 12.84 6.80
N ARG A 25 14.69 11.66 6.34
CA ARG A 25 14.92 10.45 7.16
C ARG A 25 13.73 10.09 8.05
N LEU A 26 12.54 10.14 7.49
CA LEU A 26 11.31 9.82 8.22
C LEU A 26 11.21 8.32 8.51
N PRO A 27 10.63 7.90 9.66
CA PRO A 27 10.47 6.50 10.04
C PRO A 27 9.31 5.79 9.32
N PHE A 28 8.80 6.36 8.22
CA PHE A 28 7.64 5.86 7.50
C PHE A 28 8.03 5.33 6.11
N PRO A 29 7.29 4.35 5.56
CA PRO A 29 7.44 3.98 4.16
C PRO A 29 7.12 5.17 3.23
N GLY A 30 7.93 5.34 2.18
CA GLY A 30 7.74 6.40 1.18
C GLY A 30 6.34 6.41 0.54
N SER A 31 5.75 5.24 0.32
CA SER A 31 4.40 5.08 -0.22
C SER A 31 3.32 5.67 0.68
N VAL A 32 3.44 5.52 2.02
CA VAL A 32 2.48 6.08 2.99
C VAL A 32 2.50 7.60 2.95
N VAL A 33 3.70 8.18 2.90
CA VAL A 33 3.87 9.64 2.76
C VAL A 33 3.32 10.12 1.41
N GLY A 34 3.62 9.39 0.33
CA GLY A 34 3.09 9.68 -1.00
C GLY A 34 1.55 9.65 -1.08
N MET A 35 0.92 8.69 -0.40
CA MET A 35 -0.54 8.64 -0.26
C MET A 35 -1.08 9.85 0.49
N GLY A 36 -0.44 10.26 1.59
CA GLY A 36 -0.82 11.49 2.32
C GLY A 36 -0.72 12.74 1.47
N LEU A 37 0.35 12.87 0.66
CA LEU A 37 0.54 13.98 -0.28
C LEU A 37 -0.53 13.98 -1.38
N LEU A 38 -0.83 12.81 -1.96
CA LEU A 38 -1.88 12.69 -2.97
C LEU A 38 -3.26 13.04 -2.40
N TRP A 39 -3.56 12.56 -1.18
CA TRP A 39 -4.79 12.88 -0.48
C TRP A 39 -4.92 14.38 -0.21
N ALA A 40 -3.85 15.06 0.22
CA ALA A 40 -3.83 16.50 0.37
C ALA A 40 -4.08 17.22 -0.97
N ALA A 41 -3.44 16.77 -2.06
CA ALA A 41 -3.62 17.34 -3.38
C ALA A 41 -5.04 17.14 -3.94
N LEU A 42 -5.68 16.00 -3.66
CA LEU A 42 -7.09 15.74 -3.97
C LEU A 42 -8.01 16.64 -3.15
N SER A 43 -7.73 16.79 -1.86
CA SER A 43 -8.54 17.61 -0.93
C SER A 43 -8.48 19.11 -1.28
N LEU A 44 -7.33 19.58 -1.75
CA LEU A 44 -7.12 20.96 -2.22
C LEU A 44 -7.67 21.19 -3.65
N GLY A 45 -8.16 20.14 -4.32
CA GLY A 45 -8.67 20.22 -5.69
C GLY A 45 -7.60 20.41 -6.78
N VAL A 46 -6.31 20.33 -6.42
CA VAL A 46 -5.17 20.43 -7.35
C VAL A 46 -5.17 19.24 -8.30
N VAL A 47 -5.45 18.05 -7.77
CA VAL A 47 -5.66 16.83 -8.55
C VAL A 47 -7.14 16.50 -8.50
N ARG A 48 -7.75 16.20 -9.66
CA ARG A 48 -9.15 15.75 -9.72
C ARG A 48 -9.22 14.22 -9.71
N LEU A 49 -10.16 13.66 -8.97
CA LEU A 49 -10.32 12.20 -8.84
C LEU A 49 -10.40 11.49 -10.20
N HIS A 50 -11.19 12.03 -11.14
CA HIS A 50 -11.37 11.47 -12.48
C HIS A 50 -10.10 11.49 -13.37
N TRP A 51 -8.99 12.10 -12.93
CA TRP A 51 -7.69 12.02 -13.61
C TRP A 51 -6.96 10.73 -13.28
N ILE A 52 -7.14 10.21 -12.06
CA ILE A 52 -6.39 9.06 -11.54
C ILE A 52 -7.25 7.80 -11.43
N GLU A 53 -8.57 7.93 -11.29
CA GLU A 53 -9.52 6.84 -11.04
C GLU A 53 -9.34 5.66 -12.01
N GLY A 54 -9.43 5.90 -13.32
CA GLY A 54 -9.27 4.83 -14.30
C GLY A 54 -7.89 4.17 -14.32
N ALA A 55 -6.84 4.88 -13.87
CA ALA A 55 -5.50 4.30 -13.73
C ALA A 55 -5.38 3.46 -12.46
N ALA A 56 -5.94 3.95 -11.34
CA ALA A 56 -6.01 3.23 -10.08
C ALA A 56 -6.82 1.93 -10.24
N ASP A 57 -7.99 1.99 -10.87
CA ASP A 57 -8.84 0.82 -11.11
C ASP A 57 -8.14 -0.23 -11.99
N GLY A 58 -7.40 0.19 -13.01
CA GLY A 58 -6.61 -0.72 -13.84
C GLY A 58 -5.47 -1.41 -13.07
N LEU A 59 -4.80 -0.68 -12.18
CA LEU A 59 -3.80 -1.25 -11.27
C LEU A 59 -4.45 -2.23 -10.27
N LEU A 60 -5.61 -1.89 -9.71
CA LEU A 60 -6.36 -2.76 -8.82
C LEU A 60 -6.83 -4.04 -9.54
N ALA A 61 -7.30 -3.91 -10.77
CA ALA A 61 -7.73 -5.06 -11.59
C ALA A 61 -6.58 -6.04 -11.89
N THR A 62 -5.35 -5.54 -11.95
CA THR A 62 -4.15 -6.35 -12.20
C THR A 62 -3.33 -6.62 -10.95
N LEU A 63 -3.81 -6.23 -9.76
CA LEU A 63 -3.11 -6.36 -8.49
C LEU A 63 -2.71 -7.80 -8.17
N GLY A 64 -3.57 -8.77 -8.54
CA GLY A 64 -3.26 -10.20 -8.42
C GLY A 64 -1.98 -10.61 -9.16
N LEU A 65 -1.74 -10.05 -10.35
CA LEU A 65 -0.52 -10.28 -11.12
C LEU A 65 0.70 -9.66 -10.42
N LEU A 66 0.54 -8.49 -9.80
CA LEU A 66 1.60 -7.81 -9.05
C LEU A 66 2.00 -8.58 -7.78
N PHE A 67 1.10 -9.39 -7.21
CA PHE A 67 1.42 -10.27 -6.09
C PHE A 67 2.20 -11.52 -6.49
N VAL A 68 2.18 -11.94 -7.76
CA VAL A 68 2.90 -13.15 -8.20
C VAL A 68 4.40 -13.02 -7.93
N PRO A 69 5.12 -11.98 -8.39
CA PRO A 69 6.55 -11.81 -8.06
C PRO A 69 6.84 -11.73 -6.56
N ALA A 70 5.93 -11.15 -5.79
CA ALA A 70 6.08 -11.04 -4.33
C ALA A 70 5.92 -12.39 -3.61
N THR A 71 5.12 -13.31 -4.17
CA THR A 71 4.77 -14.60 -3.55
C THR A 71 5.58 -15.78 -4.05
N VAL A 72 6.14 -15.73 -5.27
CA VAL A 72 6.94 -16.85 -5.81
C VAL A 72 8.18 -17.18 -4.97
N GLY A 73 8.73 -16.24 -4.20
CA GLY A 73 9.85 -16.50 -3.27
C GLY A 73 9.50 -17.51 -2.17
N VAL A 74 8.20 -17.72 -1.89
CA VAL A 74 7.73 -18.75 -0.96
C VAL A 74 8.11 -20.16 -1.41
N ILE A 75 8.27 -20.38 -2.72
CA ILE A 75 8.60 -21.69 -3.29
C ILE A 75 9.94 -22.21 -2.75
N GLU A 76 10.89 -21.33 -2.48
CA GLU A 76 12.21 -21.69 -1.93
C GLU A 76 12.12 -22.29 -0.51
N TYR A 77 11.04 -22.03 0.21
CA TYR A 77 10.85 -22.44 1.61
C TYR A 77 9.85 -23.59 1.77
N LEU A 78 9.33 -24.16 0.67
CA LEU A 78 8.37 -25.27 0.70
C LEU A 78 8.90 -26.50 1.47
N SER A 79 10.22 -26.72 1.48
CA SER A 79 10.86 -27.83 2.19
C SER A 79 11.06 -27.61 3.71
N ALA A 80 10.60 -26.48 4.28
CA ALA A 80 10.83 -26.14 5.69
C ALA A 80 10.09 -27.04 6.70
N GLY A 81 9.23 -27.97 6.25
CA GLY A 81 8.62 -29.02 7.08
C GLY A 81 7.84 -28.48 8.28
N ALA A 82 8.16 -28.93 9.49
CA ALA A 82 7.45 -28.57 10.73
C ALA A 82 7.52 -27.07 11.08
N ALA A 83 8.48 -26.32 10.53
CA ALA A 83 8.57 -24.88 10.76
C ALA A 83 7.39 -24.10 10.13
N TRP A 84 6.75 -24.64 9.09
CA TRP A 84 5.60 -24.00 8.43
C TRP A 84 4.43 -23.72 9.37
N ALA A 85 4.16 -24.62 10.31
CA ALA A 85 3.06 -24.46 11.26
C ALA A 85 3.28 -23.24 12.17
N LEU A 86 4.51 -23.06 12.66
CA LEU A 86 4.86 -21.92 13.50
C LEU A 86 4.87 -20.60 12.68
N TRP A 87 5.40 -20.63 11.45
CA TRP A 87 5.40 -19.48 10.56
C TRP A 87 3.97 -19.01 10.23
N LEU A 88 3.08 -19.93 9.87
CA LEU A 88 1.67 -19.61 9.59
C LEU A 88 0.96 -19.06 10.82
N LEU A 89 1.20 -19.65 12.00
CA LEU A 89 0.63 -19.16 13.26
C LEU A 89 1.07 -17.71 13.54
N VAL A 90 2.35 -17.41 13.41
CA VAL A 90 2.89 -16.07 13.67
C VAL A 90 2.37 -15.05 12.64
N MET A 91 2.34 -15.42 11.36
CA MET A 91 1.80 -14.56 10.30
C MET A 91 0.31 -14.26 10.50
N LEU A 92 -0.48 -15.29 10.80
CA LEU A 92 -1.92 -15.14 11.02
C LEU A 92 -2.19 -14.32 12.28
N ALA A 93 -1.48 -14.58 13.38
CA ALA A 93 -1.61 -13.81 14.61
C ALA A 93 -1.24 -12.34 14.38
N GLY A 94 -0.12 -12.07 13.72
CA GLY A 94 0.31 -10.71 13.37
C GLY A 94 -0.70 -9.98 12.50
N LEU A 95 -1.25 -10.65 11.48
CA LEU A 95 -2.29 -10.09 10.62
C LEU A 95 -3.56 -9.74 11.40
N LEU A 96 -4.09 -10.69 12.18
CA LEU A 96 -5.32 -10.51 12.95
C LEU A 96 -5.17 -9.43 14.02
N LEU A 97 -4.06 -9.43 14.75
CA LEU A 97 -3.78 -8.42 15.76
C LEU A 97 -3.58 -7.04 15.13
N GLY A 98 -2.75 -6.94 14.09
CA GLY A 98 -2.48 -5.67 13.42
C GLY A 98 -3.74 -5.06 12.79
N ALA A 99 -4.47 -5.84 12.00
CA ALA A 99 -5.72 -5.40 11.38
C ALA A 99 -6.80 -5.09 12.42
N GLY A 100 -6.90 -5.93 13.47
CA GLY A 100 -7.86 -5.73 14.56
C GLY A 100 -7.60 -4.44 15.34
N VAL A 101 -6.35 -4.19 15.74
CA VAL A 101 -5.96 -2.97 16.45
C VAL A 101 -6.18 -1.74 15.58
N ALA A 102 -5.75 -1.77 14.32
CA ALA A 102 -5.97 -0.66 13.38
C ALA A 102 -7.48 -0.37 13.19
N GLY A 103 -8.29 -1.43 13.04
CA GLY A 103 -9.74 -1.31 12.91
C GLY A 103 -10.40 -0.73 14.16
N LEU A 104 -10.00 -1.17 15.36
CA LEU A 104 -10.51 -0.65 16.62
C LEU A 104 -10.14 0.82 16.82
N LEU A 105 -8.89 1.20 16.53
CA LEU A 105 -8.44 2.59 16.60
C LEU A 105 -9.23 3.48 15.64
N ALA A 106 -9.40 3.05 14.39
CA ALA A 106 -10.22 3.78 13.42
C ALA A 106 -11.68 3.91 13.89
N ALA A 107 -12.27 2.84 14.42
CA ALA A 107 -13.64 2.86 14.94
C ALA A 107 -13.83 3.79 16.16
N ARG A 108 -12.78 3.98 16.97
CA ARG A 108 -12.78 4.94 18.09
C ARG A 108 -12.72 6.37 17.57
N LEU A 109 -11.83 6.65 16.61
CA LEU A 109 -11.68 8.00 16.03
C LEU A 109 -12.91 8.46 15.24
N VAL A 110 -13.64 7.56 14.59
CA VAL A 110 -14.86 7.90 13.82
C VAL A 110 -16.09 8.06 14.74
N ARG A 111 -16.03 7.55 15.97
CA ARG A 111 -17.12 7.67 16.95
C ARG A 111 -17.04 8.93 17.82
N GLU A 112 -15.95 9.69 17.73
CA GLU A 112 -15.83 11.04 18.30
C GLU A 112 -16.18 12.09 17.24
#